data_AF-A0A968UV28-F1
#
_entry.id   AF-A0A968UV28-F1
#
_cell.length_a   1.000
_cell.length_b   1.000
_cell.length_c   1.000
_cell.angle_alpha   90.00
_cell.angle_beta   90.00
_cell.angle_gamma   90.00
#
_symmetry.space_group_name_H-M   'P 1'
#
loop_
_entity.id
_entity.type
_entity.pdbx_description
1 polymer ?
#
loop_
_entity_poly.entity_id
_entity_poly.type
_entity_poly.pdbx_seq_one_letter_code
_entity_poly.pdbx_strand_id
1 'polypeptide(L)'
;GGTFSPDGTTNNFNNTATTGNPTSNQYPVKIERGDGTITLENFIGVGPGANPSPEVRETFDELVFTGSGLIPHNLLLTQTGNDLVVSFEGVDDTKVILKNFPLENLDNLPIPGGLHGQVGNILFDGDTTSKDSFDVFESDLVQPVISNQNTVTFLNDLDNNVQGFSNSDDVINGQGGNDIITGLSGNDLLRGGDGNDTLRGGVGADTLIGGFGDDLLNLGSDNDIDTILYSSGDGRDAVKNFIRGAGGDLIGFTNIPSIDVVVNSNATEFRLGDGVAGNPGFGTGELLVKLNKTTGWTADNISLNLAANNTAQFLFS
;
A
#
# COMPACT_ATOMS: atom_id res chain seq x y z
N GLY A 1 15.36 -21.12 -15.51
CA GLY A 1 15.43 -19.65 -15.40
C GLY A 1 15.53 -19.07 -16.78
N GLY A 2 14.42 -18.56 -17.30
CA GLY A 2 14.43 -17.66 -18.44
C GLY A 2 14.45 -16.21 -17.93
N THR A 3 14.93 -15.30 -18.75
CA THR A 3 14.78 -13.86 -18.57
C THR A 3 13.72 -13.39 -19.57
N PHE A 4 12.81 -12.52 -19.15
CA PHE A 4 11.73 -12.02 -20.01
C PHE A 4 12.26 -10.97 -20.99
N SER A 5 11.56 -10.79 -22.13
CA SER A 5 11.90 -9.74 -23.10
C SER A 5 10.95 -8.56 -22.89
N PRO A 6 11.46 -7.33 -22.72
CA PRO A 6 10.63 -6.15 -22.50
C PRO A 6 10.07 -5.68 -23.85
N ASP A 7 8.81 -6.02 -24.15
CA ASP A 7 8.13 -5.48 -25.33
C ASP A 7 6.72 -4.94 -25.05
N GLY A 8 6.34 -4.79 -23.78
CA GLY A 8 5.02 -4.26 -23.42
C GLY A 8 3.85 -5.19 -23.77
N THR A 9 4.12 -6.47 -24.04
CA THR A 9 3.08 -7.50 -24.21
C THR A 9 2.80 -8.24 -22.90
N THR A 10 1.56 -8.71 -22.73
CA THR A 10 1.18 -9.59 -21.62
C THR A 10 1.84 -10.95 -21.81
N ASN A 11 2.73 -11.34 -20.89
CA ASN A 11 3.38 -12.65 -20.93
C ASN A 11 2.56 -13.67 -20.14
N ASN A 12 2.01 -14.69 -20.81
CA ASN A 12 1.19 -15.74 -20.17
C ASN A 12 2.01 -17.02 -19.95
N PHE A 13 2.05 -17.50 -18.70
CA PHE A 13 2.74 -18.75 -18.35
C PHE A 13 1.81 -19.71 -17.59
N ASN A 14 2.10 -21.00 -17.73
CA ASN A 14 1.47 -22.06 -16.95
C ASN A 14 2.53 -22.67 -16.04
N ASN A 15 2.50 -22.31 -14.76
CA ASN A 15 3.46 -22.77 -13.76
C ASN A 15 2.86 -24.00 -13.09
N THR A 16 3.46 -25.18 -13.24
CA THR A 16 2.97 -26.37 -12.55
C THR A 16 4.12 -26.99 -11.78
N ALA A 17 4.01 -27.07 -10.46
CA ALA A 17 5.02 -27.64 -9.57
C ALA A 17 5.22 -29.17 -9.74
N THR A 18 4.84 -29.78 -10.87
CA THR A 18 4.99 -31.21 -11.12
C THR A 18 5.81 -31.54 -12.37
N THR A 19 7.03 -32.03 -12.11
CA THR A 19 7.81 -33.00 -12.91
C THR A 19 8.67 -32.56 -14.10
N GLY A 20 9.04 -31.29 -14.20
CA GLY A 20 10.19 -30.92 -15.03
C GLY A 20 9.95 -31.04 -16.54
N ASN A 21 8.89 -30.38 -17.03
CA ASN A 21 8.85 -29.96 -18.43
C ASN A 21 9.73 -28.70 -18.59
N PRO A 22 10.93 -28.79 -19.20
CA PRO A 22 11.87 -27.67 -19.29
C PRO A 22 11.43 -26.56 -20.25
N THR A 23 10.31 -26.71 -20.96
CA THR A 23 9.81 -25.70 -21.93
C THR A 23 8.60 -24.91 -21.46
N SER A 24 8.00 -25.21 -20.30
CA SER A 24 6.80 -24.50 -19.82
C SER A 24 6.87 -24.03 -18.36
N ASN A 25 7.92 -24.39 -17.62
CA ASN A 25 7.99 -24.21 -16.17
C ASN A 25 9.19 -23.35 -15.77
N GLN A 26 8.99 -22.21 -15.09
CA GLN A 26 10.07 -21.38 -14.59
C GLN A 26 10.00 -21.30 -13.07
N TYR A 27 10.83 -22.11 -12.40
CA TYR A 27 10.98 -22.08 -10.94
C TYR A 27 12.42 -21.70 -10.54
N PRO A 28 12.61 -20.61 -9.76
CA PRO A 28 11.63 -19.56 -9.45
C PRO A 28 11.22 -18.75 -10.71
N VAL A 29 10.08 -18.04 -10.63
CA VAL A 29 9.68 -17.04 -11.62
C VAL A 29 10.44 -15.75 -11.30
N LYS A 30 11.34 -15.33 -12.18
CA LYS A 30 12.18 -14.14 -11.97
C LYS A 30 11.62 -12.94 -12.71
N ILE A 31 11.20 -11.92 -11.99
CA ILE A 31 10.62 -10.69 -12.53
C ILE A 31 11.62 -9.55 -12.38
N GLU A 32 12.05 -8.98 -13.50
CA GLU A 32 12.88 -7.80 -13.56
C GLU A 32 12.01 -6.54 -13.69
N ARG A 33 12.46 -5.42 -13.10
CA ARG A 33 11.81 -4.13 -13.33
C ARG A 33 11.79 -3.81 -14.83
N GLY A 34 10.60 -3.48 -15.33
CA GLY A 34 10.34 -3.17 -16.73
C GLY A 34 9.79 -4.33 -17.55
N ASP A 35 9.58 -5.50 -16.95
CA ASP A 35 8.99 -6.68 -17.61
C ASP A 35 7.50 -6.51 -18.00
N GLY A 36 6.87 -5.40 -17.60
CA GLY A 36 5.49 -5.11 -17.91
C GLY A 36 4.52 -5.92 -17.06
N THR A 37 3.48 -6.47 -17.71
CA THR A 37 2.48 -7.30 -17.04
C THR A 37 2.73 -8.77 -17.33
N ILE A 38 2.98 -9.54 -16.28
CA ILE A 38 3.13 -10.99 -16.33
C ILE A 38 1.85 -11.64 -15.79
N THR A 39 1.30 -12.62 -16.49
CA THR A 39 0.14 -13.40 -16.02
C THR A 39 0.55 -14.86 -15.84
N LEU A 40 0.34 -15.38 -14.63
CA LEU A 40 0.68 -16.74 -14.24
C LEU A 40 -0.59 -17.55 -13.96
N GLU A 41 -0.77 -18.64 -14.68
CA GLU A 41 -1.74 -19.67 -14.38
C GLU A 41 -1.11 -20.77 -13.51
N ASN A 42 -1.92 -21.35 -12.63
CA ASN A 42 -1.57 -22.48 -11.76
C ASN A 42 -0.44 -22.20 -10.75
N PHE A 43 -0.24 -20.94 -10.37
CA PHE A 43 0.68 -20.60 -9.28
C PHE A 43 0.27 -21.28 -7.98
N ILE A 44 1.16 -22.06 -7.37
CA ILE A 44 0.91 -22.76 -6.10
C ILE A 44 1.65 -22.06 -4.98
N GLY A 45 0.94 -21.62 -3.95
CA GLY A 45 1.56 -20.95 -2.82
C GLY A 45 1.89 -21.85 -1.64
N VAL A 46 2.61 -21.29 -0.67
CA VAL A 46 2.71 -21.83 0.68
C VAL A 46 1.64 -21.13 1.51
N GLY A 47 0.47 -21.77 1.62
CA GLY A 47 -0.62 -21.27 2.45
C GLY A 47 -0.21 -21.15 3.94
N PRO A 48 -1.09 -20.62 4.80
CA PRO A 48 -0.75 -20.22 6.17
C PRO A 48 -0.31 -21.40 7.04
N GLY A 49 0.70 -21.22 7.90
CA GLY A 49 1.00 -22.18 8.99
C GLY A 49 2.47 -22.40 9.33
N ALA A 50 2.76 -23.28 10.30
CA ALA A 50 4.15 -23.51 10.73
C ALA A 50 4.95 -24.34 9.73
N ASN A 51 6.10 -23.80 9.27
CA ASN A 51 7.21 -24.45 8.55
C ASN A 51 6.83 -25.68 7.70
N PRO A 52 6.61 -25.52 6.39
CA PRO A 52 6.27 -26.63 5.51
C PRO A 52 7.35 -27.73 5.51
N SER A 53 6.93 -29.00 5.38
CA SER A 53 7.86 -30.14 5.31
C SER A 53 8.82 -29.97 4.12
N PRO A 54 10.00 -30.62 4.13
CA PRO A 54 10.89 -30.61 2.98
C PRO A 54 10.22 -31.05 1.67
N GLU A 55 9.26 -31.99 1.72
CA GLU A 55 8.49 -32.37 0.53
C GLU A 55 7.54 -31.26 0.06
N VAL A 56 6.91 -30.53 0.99
CA VAL A 56 6.03 -29.39 0.66
C VAL A 56 6.87 -28.23 0.08
N ARG A 57 8.11 -28.05 0.55
CA ARG A 57 9.02 -27.03 0.04
C ARG A 57 9.44 -27.23 -1.42
N GLU A 58 9.36 -28.45 -1.93
CA GLU A 58 9.67 -28.79 -3.33
C GLU A 58 8.45 -28.62 -4.27
N THR A 59 7.29 -28.19 -3.73
CA THR A 59 6.00 -28.18 -4.46
C THR A 59 5.34 -26.81 -4.58
N PHE A 60 5.96 -25.74 -4.08
CA PHE A 60 5.42 -24.38 -4.18
C PHE A 60 6.18 -23.52 -5.18
N ASP A 61 5.50 -22.46 -5.60
CA ASP A 61 5.93 -21.51 -6.59
C ASP A 61 6.47 -20.25 -5.91
N GLU A 62 7.55 -19.71 -6.46
CA GLU A 62 8.23 -18.55 -5.92
C GLU A 62 8.33 -17.46 -6.99
N LEU A 63 7.95 -16.24 -6.61
CA LEU A 63 8.22 -15.02 -7.36
C LEU A 63 9.48 -14.38 -6.81
N VAL A 64 10.43 -14.06 -7.67
CA VAL A 64 11.66 -13.34 -7.31
C VAL A 64 11.67 -12.02 -8.07
N PHE A 65 11.52 -10.92 -7.34
CA PHE A 65 11.56 -9.58 -7.91
C PHE A 65 12.96 -8.97 -7.80
N THR A 66 13.47 -8.45 -8.92
CA THR A 66 14.79 -7.80 -9.02
C THR A 66 14.68 -6.46 -9.72
N GLY A 67 15.18 -5.40 -9.10
CA GLY A 67 15.23 -4.07 -9.70
C GLY A 67 14.82 -2.96 -8.75
N SER A 68 15.23 -1.73 -9.09
CA SER A 68 14.99 -0.57 -8.22
C SER A 68 13.50 -0.30 -8.04
N GLY A 69 13.04 -0.25 -6.78
CA GLY A 69 11.64 0.02 -6.45
C GLY A 69 10.74 -1.21 -6.43
N LEU A 70 11.27 -2.43 -6.61
CA LEU A 70 10.55 -3.67 -6.32
C LEU A 70 10.99 -4.16 -4.94
N ILE A 71 10.42 -3.60 -3.87
CA ILE A 71 10.82 -3.89 -2.49
C ILE A 71 9.57 -4.24 -1.65
N PRO A 72 9.73 -4.91 -0.49
CA PRO A 72 8.60 -5.19 0.40
C PRO A 72 7.80 -3.94 0.77
N HIS A 73 8.49 -2.86 1.16
CA HIS A 73 7.85 -1.66 1.70
C HIS A 73 6.80 -1.02 0.78
N ASN A 74 6.93 -1.18 -0.54
CA ASN A 74 5.97 -0.68 -1.52
C ASN A 74 5.14 -1.78 -2.20
N LEU A 75 5.20 -3.03 -1.72
CA LEU A 75 4.40 -4.14 -2.22
C LEU A 75 2.90 -3.86 -1.98
N LEU A 76 2.11 -4.13 -3.02
CA LEU A 76 0.64 -4.08 -2.98
C LEU A 76 0.08 -5.41 -3.46
N LEU A 77 -0.88 -5.94 -2.70
CA LEU A 77 -1.61 -7.16 -3.00
C LEU A 77 -3.08 -6.81 -3.17
N THR A 78 -3.64 -7.05 -4.35
CA THR A 78 -5.03 -6.67 -4.65
C THR A 78 -5.80 -7.84 -5.23
N GLN A 79 -6.85 -8.28 -4.53
CA GLN A 79 -7.75 -9.31 -5.01
C GLN A 79 -8.70 -8.72 -6.07
N THR A 80 -8.61 -9.20 -7.32
CA THR A 80 -9.48 -8.77 -8.43
C THR A 80 -10.30 -9.95 -8.93
N GLY A 81 -11.53 -10.08 -8.40
CA GLY A 81 -12.32 -11.29 -8.61
C GLY A 81 -11.57 -12.51 -8.05
N ASN A 82 -11.31 -13.51 -8.88
CA ASN A 82 -10.57 -14.70 -8.46
C ASN A 82 -9.05 -14.56 -8.59
N ASP A 83 -8.54 -13.48 -9.17
CA ASP A 83 -7.11 -13.31 -9.42
C ASP A 83 -6.48 -12.44 -8.35
N LEU A 84 -5.22 -12.71 -8.01
CA LEU A 84 -4.42 -11.83 -7.17
C LEU A 84 -3.46 -11.02 -8.04
N VAL A 85 -3.49 -9.69 -7.87
CA VAL A 85 -2.55 -8.78 -8.51
C VAL A 85 -1.46 -8.43 -7.52
N VAL A 86 -0.21 -8.74 -7.88
CA VAL A 86 1.01 -8.35 -7.17
C VAL A 86 1.61 -7.17 -7.90
N SER A 87 1.65 -6.01 -7.24
CA SER A 87 2.13 -4.75 -7.81
C SER A 87 2.91 -3.94 -6.78
N PHE A 88 3.43 -2.78 -7.20
CA PHE A 88 4.25 -1.94 -6.32
C PHE A 88 3.85 -0.48 -6.45
N GLU A 89 3.73 0.20 -5.32
CA GLU A 89 3.49 1.63 -5.28
C GLU A 89 4.63 2.39 -5.96
N GLY A 90 4.28 3.31 -6.88
CA GLY A 90 5.24 4.08 -7.67
C GLY A 90 5.90 3.31 -8.82
N VAL A 91 5.44 2.09 -9.13
CA VAL A 91 5.93 1.27 -10.26
C VAL A 91 4.78 0.89 -11.18
N ASP A 92 4.80 1.44 -12.40
CA ASP A 92 3.79 1.22 -13.44
C ASP A 92 4.24 0.21 -14.51
N ASP A 93 5.54 0.02 -14.64
CA ASP A 93 6.19 -0.81 -15.65
C ASP A 93 6.33 -2.29 -15.27
N THR A 94 5.85 -2.70 -14.09
CA THR A 94 6.04 -4.07 -13.57
C THR A 94 4.87 -4.51 -12.69
N LYS A 95 4.17 -5.59 -13.05
CA LYS A 95 3.18 -6.27 -12.20
C LYS A 95 2.98 -7.74 -12.57
N VAL A 96 2.53 -8.53 -11.61
CA VAL A 96 2.19 -9.96 -11.80
C VAL A 96 0.72 -10.19 -11.48
N ILE A 97 0.03 -10.96 -12.33
CA ILE A 97 -1.35 -11.39 -12.12
C ILE A 97 -1.33 -12.91 -11.92
N LEU A 98 -1.65 -13.36 -10.71
CA LEU A 98 -1.80 -14.76 -10.36
C LEU A 98 -3.26 -15.18 -10.59
N LYS A 99 -3.49 -16.03 -11.59
CA LYS A 99 -4.83 -16.42 -12.01
C LYS A 99 -5.45 -17.42 -11.05
N ASN A 100 -6.71 -17.17 -10.65
CA ASN A 100 -7.46 -18.01 -9.70
C ASN A 100 -6.69 -18.26 -8.40
N PHE A 101 -5.96 -17.25 -7.92
CA PHE A 101 -5.14 -17.32 -6.74
C PHE A 101 -5.74 -16.39 -5.67
N PRO A 102 -6.22 -16.92 -4.55
CA PRO A 102 -6.74 -16.11 -3.47
C PRO A 102 -5.61 -15.65 -2.54
N LEU A 103 -5.73 -14.44 -2.00
CA LEU A 103 -4.70 -13.75 -1.21
C LEU A 103 -4.19 -14.58 -0.03
N GLU A 104 -5.07 -15.29 0.67
CA GLU A 104 -4.75 -16.14 1.82
C GLU A 104 -3.74 -17.26 1.51
N ASN A 105 -3.53 -17.60 0.24
CA ASN A 105 -2.52 -18.58 -0.14
C ASN A 105 -1.10 -17.99 -0.26
N LEU A 106 -0.92 -16.70 0.00
CA LEU A 106 0.40 -16.07 0.16
C LEU A 106 0.77 -15.98 1.64
N ASP A 107 1.88 -16.60 2.04
CA ASP A 107 2.47 -16.37 3.36
C ASP A 107 4.00 -16.46 3.28
N ASN A 108 4.72 -15.55 3.95
CA ASN A 108 6.16 -15.63 4.12
C ASN A 108 6.47 -16.10 5.54
N LEU A 109 6.70 -17.40 5.68
CA LEU A 109 6.86 -18.04 6.99
C LEU A 109 8.25 -17.80 7.60
N PRO A 110 8.33 -17.29 8.85
CA PRO A 110 9.61 -17.13 9.54
C PRO A 110 10.19 -18.49 9.99
N ILE A 111 11.45 -18.81 9.62
CA ILE A 111 12.15 -20.02 10.09
C ILE A 111 13.28 -19.66 11.08
N PRO A 112 13.28 -20.21 12.31
CA PRO A 112 14.36 -19.98 13.27
C PRO A 112 15.71 -20.58 12.83
N GLY A 113 16.80 -19.79 12.85
CA GLY A 113 18.19 -20.28 12.78
C GLY A 113 18.93 -20.17 11.43
N GLY A 114 18.55 -19.22 10.57
CA GLY A 114 18.96 -19.14 9.17
C GLY A 114 20.47 -19.10 8.85
N LEU A 115 20.77 -19.65 7.66
CA LEU A 115 21.86 -19.21 6.78
C LEU A 115 21.37 -18.98 5.32
N HIS A 116 20.22 -19.54 4.93
CA HIS A 116 19.39 -19.25 3.73
C HIS A 116 17.96 -19.84 3.97
N GLY A 117 17.16 -19.26 4.87
CA GLY A 117 16.06 -19.96 5.56
C GLY A 117 14.71 -19.23 5.65
N GLN A 118 14.18 -18.73 4.54
CA GLN A 118 12.76 -18.37 4.41
C GLN A 118 12.06 -19.38 3.49
N VAL A 119 10.81 -19.70 3.79
CA VAL A 119 9.89 -20.27 2.81
C VAL A 119 8.90 -19.16 2.51
N GLY A 120 8.99 -18.58 1.31
CA GLY A 120 8.19 -17.44 0.93
C GLY A 120 7.73 -17.55 -0.51
N ASN A 121 6.49 -17.13 -0.75
CA ASN A 121 5.92 -17.02 -2.08
C ASN A 121 6.58 -15.91 -2.90
N ILE A 122 7.09 -14.87 -2.23
CA ILE A 122 7.68 -13.69 -2.87
C ILE A 122 9.00 -13.36 -2.19
N LEU A 123 10.05 -13.26 -3.00
CA LEU A 123 11.39 -12.85 -2.61
C LEU A 123 11.82 -11.59 -3.37
N PHE A 124 12.70 -10.80 -2.75
CA PHE A 124 13.22 -9.54 -3.27
C PHE A 124 14.76 -9.57 -3.33
N ASP A 125 15.34 -9.01 -4.39
CA ASP A 125 16.81 -8.86 -4.49
C ASP A 125 17.28 -7.56 -3.82
N GLY A 126 18.10 -7.70 -2.78
CA GLY A 126 18.86 -6.60 -2.19
C GLY A 126 18.26 -5.88 -0.99
N ASP A 127 17.13 -6.34 -0.42
CA ASP A 127 16.61 -5.74 0.82
C ASP A 127 17.38 -6.25 2.05
N THR A 128 17.74 -5.32 2.95
CA THR A 128 18.40 -5.59 4.22
C THR A 128 17.72 -4.90 5.40
N THR A 129 16.61 -4.19 5.14
CA THR A 129 15.97 -3.25 6.06
C THR A 129 14.58 -3.73 6.51
N SER A 130 13.73 -4.17 5.59
CA SER A 130 12.61 -5.07 5.87
C SER A 130 13.15 -6.49 5.68
N LYS A 131 13.16 -7.33 6.71
CA LYS A 131 13.71 -8.69 6.60
C LYS A 131 12.78 -9.61 5.80
N ASP A 132 12.56 -9.34 4.52
CA ASP A 132 11.90 -10.19 3.52
C ASP A 132 10.56 -10.85 3.95
N SER A 133 9.92 -10.36 5.01
CA SER A 133 8.71 -10.94 5.58
C SER A 133 7.57 -9.97 5.35
N PHE A 134 6.60 -10.42 4.56
CA PHE A 134 5.26 -9.87 4.61
C PHE A 134 4.34 -10.92 5.21
N ASP A 135 3.40 -10.50 6.03
CA ASP A 135 2.43 -11.39 6.68
C ASP A 135 1.06 -11.13 6.05
N VAL A 136 0.32 -12.19 5.74
CA VAL A 136 -1.08 -12.10 5.30
C VAL A 136 -1.97 -12.70 6.38
N PHE A 137 -2.97 -11.95 6.84
CA PHE A 137 -3.88 -12.40 7.88
C PHE A 137 -5.11 -13.07 7.27
N GLU A 138 -5.48 -14.22 7.84
CA GLU A 138 -6.56 -15.09 7.35
C GLU A 138 -7.96 -14.54 7.62
N SER A 139 -8.90 -14.86 6.71
CA SER A 139 -10.24 -14.30 6.53
C SER A 139 -11.29 -14.55 7.64
N ASP A 140 -10.94 -15.21 8.75
CA ASP A 140 -11.88 -15.55 9.83
C ASP A 140 -11.47 -15.06 11.22
N LEU A 141 -10.31 -14.42 11.37
CA LEU A 141 -9.77 -14.03 12.68
C LEU A 141 -9.29 -12.58 12.68
N VAL A 142 -9.92 -11.77 13.53
CA VAL A 142 -9.39 -10.44 13.87
C VAL A 142 -8.28 -10.62 14.91
N GLN A 143 -7.06 -10.22 14.56
CA GLN A 143 -5.93 -10.18 15.49
C GLN A 143 -5.81 -8.77 16.08
N PRO A 144 -5.64 -8.61 17.40
CA PRO A 144 -5.54 -7.28 18.01
C PRO A 144 -4.15 -6.63 17.83
N VAL A 145 -3.13 -7.42 17.46
CA VAL A 145 -1.72 -6.99 17.30
C VAL A 145 -1.15 -7.75 16.11
N ILE A 146 -0.34 -7.07 15.28
CA ILE A 146 0.38 -7.73 14.18
C ILE A 146 1.49 -8.64 14.71
N SER A 147 1.93 -9.62 13.90
CA SER A 147 2.78 -10.73 14.41
C SER A 147 4.26 -10.36 14.55
N ASN A 148 4.75 -9.45 13.70
CA ASN A 148 6.18 -9.20 13.55
C ASN A 148 6.50 -7.70 13.35
N GLN A 149 7.54 -7.21 14.03
CA GLN A 149 8.04 -5.83 13.88
C GLN A 149 8.72 -5.61 12.53
N ASN A 150 8.55 -4.42 11.95
CA ASN A 150 9.18 -4.00 10.69
C ASN A 150 8.90 -5.00 9.54
N THR A 151 7.66 -5.48 9.47
CA THR A 151 7.16 -6.35 8.40
C THR A 151 6.03 -5.66 7.66
N VAL A 152 5.80 -6.10 6.42
CA VAL A 152 4.67 -5.62 5.62
C VAL A 152 3.49 -6.51 5.92
N THR A 153 2.47 -5.97 6.59
CA THR A 153 1.29 -6.74 6.98
C THR A 153 0.15 -6.44 6.01
N PHE A 154 -0.52 -7.48 5.53
CA PHE A 154 -1.78 -7.42 4.79
C PHE A 154 -2.87 -8.06 5.65
N LEU A 155 -3.89 -7.29 5.99
CA LEU A 155 -5.05 -7.76 6.74
C LEU A 155 -6.04 -8.50 5.80
N ASN A 156 -7.19 -8.89 6.34
CA ASN A 156 -8.28 -9.51 5.58
C ASN A 156 -9.39 -8.50 5.31
N ASP A 157 -10.40 -8.89 4.52
CA ASP A 157 -11.52 -8.02 4.15
C ASP A 157 -12.58 -7.80 5.29
N LEU A 158 -12.24 -8.07 6.56
CA LEU A 158 -13.13 -7.86 7.71
C LEU A 158 -12.84 -6.55 8.42
N ASP A 159 -13.77 -6.07 9.26
CA ASP A 159 -13.50 -4.97 10.18
C ASP A 159 -12.40 -5.37 11.21
N ASN A 160 -11.17 -4.88 11.01
CA ASN A 160 -10.02 -5.19 11.84
C ASN A 160 -9.78 -4.11 12.90
N ASN A 161 -9.14 -4.50 14.00
CA ASN A 161 -8.66 -3.54 15.00
C ASN A 161 -7.28 -3.96 15.46
N VAL A 162 -6.27 -3.40 14.81
CA VAL A 162 -4.87 -3.81 14.93
C VAL A 162 -4.01 -2.70 15.50
N GLN A 163 -2.97 -3.12 16.21
CA GLN A 163 -1.89 -2.25 16.65
C GLN A 163 -0.57 -2.78 16.09
N GLY A 164 0.23 -1.86 15.56
CA GLY A 164 1.65 -2.04 15.28
C GLY A 164 2.46 -2.13 16.57
N PHE A 165 3.75 -1.84 16.48
CA PHE A 165 4.70 -1.94 17.56
C PHE A 165 5.36 -0.61 17.89
N SER A 166 5.61 -0.36 19.17
CA SER A 166 6.41 0.80 19.55
C SER A 166 7.89 0.65 19.18
N ASN A 167 8.44 1.70 18.58
CA ASN A 167 9.81 1.84 18.07
C ASN A 167 10.06 0.92 16.86
N SER A 168 9.06 0.82 15.98
CA SER A 168 9.07 -0.02 14.78
C SER A 168 8.57 0.84 13.62
N ASP A 169 9.17 0.71 12.45
CA ASP A 169 8.69 1.36 11.23
C ASP A 169 7.79 0.33 10.51
N ASP A 170 6.53 0.25 10.90
CA ASP A 170 5.60 -0.78 10.44
C ASP A 170 4.90 -0.39 9.13
N VAL A 171 4.64 -1.39 8.26
CA VAL A 171 3.80 -1.20 7.06
C VAL A 171 2.56 -2.06 7.22
N ILE A 172 1.39 -1.43 7.34
CA ILE A 172 0.12 -2.14 7.57
C ILE A 172 -0.88 -1.77 6.47
N ASN A 173 -1.42 -2.78 5.79
CA ASN A 173 -2.42 -2.65 4.74
C ASN A 173 -3.72 -3.33 5.19
N GLY A 174 -4.79 -2.54 5.38
CA GLY A 174 -6.09 -3.01 5.87
C GLY A 174 -6.88 -3.84 4.87
N GLN A 175 -6.62 -3.65 3.56
CA GLN A 175 -7.32 -4.32 2.46
C GLN A 175 -8.78 -3.89 2.34
N GLY A 176 -9.70 -4.52 3.06
CA GLY A 176 -11.10 -4.19 3.01
C GLY A 176 -11.76 -4.30 4.39
N GLY A 177 -12.90 -3.66 4.57
CA GLY A 177 -13.57 -3.59 5.89
C GLY A 177 -13.42 -2.20 6.50
N ASN A 178 -14.04 -1.96 7.66
CA ASN A 178 -13.89 -0.70 8.40
C ASN A 178 -12.89 -0.91 9.52
N ASP A 179 -11.63 -0.60 9.23
CA ASP A 179 -10.49 -0.94 10.07
C ASP A 179 -10.14 0.14 11.08
N ILE A 180 -9.54 -0.30 12.19
CA ILE A 180 -8.88 0.57 13.14
C ILE A 180 -7.42 0.15 13.18
N ILE A 181 -6.55 0.96 12.57
CA ILE A 181 -5.12 0.70 12.49
C ILE A 181 -4.38 1.74 13.32
N THR A 182 -3.50 1.29 14.22
CA THR A 182 -2.69 2.18 15.07
C THR A 182 -1.22 1.79 14.99
N GLY A 183 -0.36 2.66 14.44
CA GLY A 183 1.08 2.42 14.25
C GLY A 183 1.88 2.42 15.55
N LEU A 184 1.58 3.36 16.46
CA LEU A 184 2.22 3.61 17.76
C LEU A 184 3.43 4.54 17.67
N SER A 185 4.65 4.02 17.56
CA SER A 185 5.81 4.91 17.48
C SER A 185 6.87 4.35 16.56
N GLY A 186 7.54 5.21 15.81
CA GLY A 186 8.31 4.84 14.63
C GLY A 186 7.76 5.58 13.43
N ASN A 187 8.33 5.35 12.25
CA ASN A 187 7.84 5.97 11.01
C ASN A 187 6.98 4.93 10.28
N ASP A 188 5.67 4.96 10.54
CA ASP A 188 4.74 3.95 10.07
C ASP A 188 4.14 4.31 8.71
N LEU A 189 3.79 3.29 7.92
CA LEU A 189 3.02 3.41 6.69
C LEU A 189 1.71 2.64 6.83
N LEU A 190 0.62 3.38 6.98
CA LEU A 190 -0.71 2.82 7.22
C LEU A 190 -1.59 3.04 6.01
N ARG A 191 -2.14 1.95 5.45
CA ARG A 191 -3.11 1.96 4.37
C ARG A 191 -4.41 1.34 4.86
N GLY A 192 -5.53 2.06 4.76
CA GLY A 192 -6.86 1.55 5.13
C GLY A 192 -7.38 0.56 4.10
N GLY A 193 -7.55 1.02 2.87
CA GLY A 193 -8.04 0.19 1.76
C GLY A 193 -9.48 0.52 1.43
N ASP A 194 -10.33 -0.50 1.28
CA ASP A 194 -11.76 -0.33 1.01
C ASP A 194 -12.58 -0.32 2.32
N GLY A 195 -13.27 0.77 2.62
CA GLY A 195 -14.17 0.89 3.78
C GLY A 195 -13.94 2.18 4.55
N ASN A 196 -14.64 2.40 5.67
CA ASN A 196 -14.48 3.63 6.46
C ASN A 196 -13.51 3.38 7.61
N ASP A 197 -12.26 3.71 7.40
CA ASP A 197 -11.16 3.34 8.27
C ASP A 197 -10.85 4.43 9.30
N THR A 198 -10.18 4.02 10.37
CA THR A 198 -9.57 4.91 11.35
C THR A 198 -8.10 4.59 11.47
N LEU A 199 -7.27 5.44 10.86
CA LEU A 199 -5.82 5.31 10.90
C LEU A 199 -5.23 6.25 11.95
N ARG A 200 -4.31 5.74 12.77
CA ARG A 200 -3.58 6.50 13.79
C ARG A 200 -2.09 6.26 13.61
N GLY A 201 -1.34 7.25 13.16
CA GLY A 201 0.12 7.16 13.03
C GLY A 201 0.77 6.98 14.39
N GLY A 202 0.83 8.06 15.16
CA GLY A 202 1.25 8.02 16.55
C GLY A 202 2.40 8.97 16.83
N VAL A 203 3.59 8.44 17.09
CA VAL A 203 4.81 9.22 17.31
C VAL A 203 5.87 8.87 16.27
N GLY A 204 6.34 9.84 15.51
CA GLY A 204 7.29 9.65 14.41
C GLY A 204 6.73 10.23 13.12
N ALA A 205 7.49 10.12 12.03
CA ALA A 205 7.08 10.66 10.74
C ALA A 205 6.28 9.60 9.97
N ASP A 206 4.97 9.64 10.10
CA ASP A 206 4.06 8.62 9.57
C ASP A 206 3.53 8.97 8.18
N THR A 207 3.18 7.95 7.40
CA THR A 207 2.45 8.09 6.13
C THR A 207 1.11 7.38 6.22
N LEU A 208 0.01 8.13 6.07
CA LEU A 208 -1.36 7.61 6.14
C LEU A 208 -2.04 7.71 4.77
N ILE A 209 -2.64 6.60 4.33
CA ILE A 209 -3.44 6.50 3.11
C ILE A 209 -4.79 5.90 3.50
N GLY A 210 -5.86 6.70 3.48
CA GLY A 210 -7.21 6.22 3.81
C GLY A 210 -7.64 5.10 2.86
N GLY A 211 -7.64 5.40 1.56
CA GLY A 211 -8.15 4.48 0.54
C GLY A 211 -9.59 4.86 0.20
N PHE A 212 -10.39 3.92 -0.29
CA PHE A 212 -11.78 4.17 -0.66
C PHE A 212 -12.69 4.20 0.58
N GLY A 213 -13.26 5.35 0.93
CA GLY A 213 -14.18 5.42 2.06
C GLY A 213 -14.47 6.81 2.56
N ASP A 214 -15.11 6.95 3.73
CA ASP A 214 -15.06 8.21 4.48
C ASP A 214 -14.18 7.96 5.72
N ASP A 215 -12.88 8.27 5.63
CA ASP A 215 -11.89 7.84 6.64
C ASP A 215 -11.62 8.88 7.73
N LEU A 216 -11.09 8.40 8.86
CA LEU A 216 -10.56 9.21 9.95
C LEU A 216 -9.05 9.02 10.10
N LEU A 217 -8.29 10.02 9.65
CA LEU A 217 -6.83 10.02 9.73
C LEU A 217 -6.36 10.87 10.91
N ASN A 218 -5.67 10.26 11.86
CA ASN A 218 -5.09 10.94 13.01
C ASN A 218 -3.57 10.80 12.99
N LEU A 219 -2.89 11.88 12.67
CA LEU A 219 -1.45 11.85 12.41
C LEU A 219 -0.64 11.59 13.67
N GLY A 220 -0.90 12.34 14.74
CA GLY A 220 -0.14 12.21 15.97
C GLY A 220 -0.43 13.38 16.87
N SER A 221 0.34 13.63 17.91
CA SER A 221 0.33 14.96 18.57
C SER A 221 1.75 15.42 18.90
N ASP A 222 2.72 14.88 18.17
CA ASP A 222 4.13 15.25 18.26
C ASP A 222 4.42 16.41 17.30
N ASN A 223 5.66 16.57 16.84
CA ASN A 223 6.02 17.58 15.84
C ASN A 223 6.86 16.96 14.72
N ASP A 224 6.80 15.64 14.56
CA ASP A 224 7.41 14.98 13.42
C ASP A 224 6.57 15.28 12.17
N ILE A 225 7.15 15.14 10.98
CA ILE A 225 6.47 15.55 9.74
C ILE A 225 5.73 14.35 9.17
N ASP A 226 4.43 14.35 9.35
CA ASP A 226 3.56 13.31 8.80
C ASP A 226 3.19 13.60 7.34
N THR A 227 2.82 12.57 6.60
CA THR A 227 2.35 12.66 5.22
C THR A 227 1.00 11.96 5.07
N ILE A 228 0.06 12.62 4.39
CA ILE A 228 -1.19 11.99 3.95
C ILE A 228 -1.20 11.95 2.43
N LEU A 229 -1.51 10.80 1.84
CA LEU A 229 -1.65 10.66 0.40
C LEU A 229 -3.11 10.43 0.01
N TYR A 230 -3.57 11.24 -0.95
CA TYR A 230 -4.91 11.16 -1.53
C TYR A 230 -4.86 10.78 -3.00
N SER A 231 -5.73 9.85 -3.39
CA SER A 231 -6.03 9.48 -4.77
C SER A 231 -7.47 9.85 -5.15
N SER A 232 -7.78 9.75 -6.45
CA SER A 232 -9.15 9.94 -6.92
C SER A 232 -10.03 8.77 -6.48
N GLY A 233 -11.15 9.08 -5.82
CA GLY A 233 -12.11 8.09 -5.35
C GLY A 233 -11.98 7.74 -3.87
N ASP A 234 -10.99 8.31 -3.17
CA ASP A 234 -10.75 8.04 -1.75
C ASP A 234 -11.94 8.44 -0.85
N GLY A 235 -12.88 9.23 -1.36
CA GLY A 235 -14.06 9.68 -0.62
C GLY A 235 -13.74 10.81 0.37
N ARG A 236 -14.52 10.93 1.46
CA ARG A 236 -14.55 12.16 2.28
C ARG A 236 -13.90 11.99 3.65
N ASP A 237 -12.62 12.32 3.69
CA ASP A 237 -11.84 12.13 4.89
C ASP A 237 -11.90 13.27 5.90
N ALA A 238 -11.72 12.89 7.16
CA ALA A 238 -11.48 13.80 8.28
C ALA A 238 -10.07 13.60 8.83
N VAL A 239 -9.26 14.65 8.79
CA VAL A 239 -7.91 14.64 9.39
C VAL A 239 -7.91 15.31 10.75
N LYS A 240 -7.19 14.71 11.70
CA LYS A 240 -6.93 15.25 13.04
C LYS A 240 -5.45 15.50 13.26
N ASN A 241 -5.18 16.51 14.09
CA ASN A 241 -3.85 16.91 14.55
C ASN A 241 -2.85 17.33 13.46
N PHE A 242 -3.35 17.68 12.27
CA PHE A 242 -2.54 18.25 11.20
C PHE A 242 -1.83 19.54 11.61
N ILE A 243 -0.50 19.53 11.55
CA ILE A 243 0.40 20.66 11.78
C ILE A 243 0.71 21.33 10.45
N ARG A 244 0.59 22.65 10.40
CA ARG A 244 0.84 23.45 9.19
C ARG A 244 2.14 24.23 9.24
N GLY A 245 2.60 24.66 8.07
CA GLY A 245 3.67 25.64 7.93
C GLY A 245 5.03 25.00 7.66
N ALA A 246 6.11 25.78 7.80
CA ALA A 246 7.45 25.28 7.57
C ALA A 246 7.80 24.20 8.60
N GLY A 247 8.02 22.96 8.12
CA GLY A 247 8.26 21.79 8.97
C GLY A 247 7.01 21.23 9.64
N GLY A 248 5.81 21.55 9.12
CA GLY A 248 4.59 20.82 9.43
C GLY A 248 4.29 19.73 8.41
N ASP A 249 3.19 19.05 8.62
CA ASP A 249 2.73 17.87 7.88
C ASP A 249 2.45 18.16 6.40
N LEU A 250 2.45 17.10 5.62
CA LEU A 250 2.34 17.11 4.17
C LEU A 250 1.03 16.46 3.73
N ILE A 251 0.42 17.03 2.69
CA ILE A 251 -0.66 16.39 1.95
C ILE A 251 -0.17 16.20 0.51
N GLY A 252 -0.01 14.94 0.13
CA GLY A 252 0.28 14.52 -1.23
C GLY A 252 -1.01 14.15 -1.94
N PHE A 253 -1.02 14.38 -3.24
CA PHE A 253 -2.09 13.96 -4.12
C PHE A 253 -1.47 13.14 -5.24
N THR A 254 -2.05 12.01 -5.61
CA THR A 254 -1.56 11.11 -6.64
C THR A 254 -2.68 10.87 -7.64
N ASN A 255 -2.36 10.94 -8.94
CA ASN A 255 -3.33 10.75 -10.02
C ASN A 255 -4.56 11.69 -9.97
N ILE A 256 -4.45 12.85 -9.31
CA ILE A 256 -5.49 13.87 -9.25
C ILE A 256 -5.10 15.05 -10.17
N PRO A 257 -5.89 15.33 -11.22
CA PRO A 257 -5.51 16.34 -12.23
C PRO A 257 -5.64 17.78 -11.73
N SER A 258 -6.60 18.05 -10.84
CA SER A 258 -6.88 19.39 -10.31
C SER A 258 -7.52 19.32 -8.93
N ILE A 259 -7.21 20.28 -8.07
CA ILE A 259 -7.73 20.41 -6.71
C ILE A 259 -8.16 21.85 -6.46
N ASP A 260 -9.34 22.02 -5.87
CA ASP A 260 -9.84 23.27 -5.32
C ASP A 260 -9.66 23.28 -3.79
N VAL A 261 -9.21 24.41 -3.23
CA VAL A 261 -9.04 24.57 -1.77
C VAL A 261 -10.04 25.61 -1.25
N VAL A 262 -10.99 25.19 -0.43
CA VAL A 262 -12.02 26.04 0.16
C VAL A 262 -11.73 26.25 1.65
N VAL A 263 -11.49 27.49 2.04
CA VAL A 263 -11.21 27.85 3.45
C VAL A 263 -12.44 28.50 4.07
N ASN A 264 -12.97 27.90 5.14
CA ASN A 264 -14.08 28.43 5.92
C ASN A 264 -13.62 28.82 7.33
N SER A 265 -14.49 29.44 8.12
CA SER A 265 -14.13 29.93 9.47
C SER A 265 -13.70 28.84 10.46
N ASN A 266 -14.02 27.57 10.20
CA ASN A 266 -13.76 26.43 11.10
C ASN A 266 -13.04 25.22 10.45
N ALA A 267 -12.79 25.24 9.14
CA ALA A 267 -12.15 24.13 8.43
C ALA A 267 -11.51 24.58 7.11
N THR A 268 -10.60 23.76 6.60
CA THR A 268 -10.10 23.82 5.23
C THR A 268 -10.51 22.55 4.51
N GLU A 269 -11.10 22.70 3.33
CA GLU A 269 -11.61 21.60 2.50
C GLU A 269 -10.84 21.57 1.19
N PHE A 270 -10.29 20.40 0.83
CA PHE A 270 -9.67 20.14 -0.45
C PHE A 270 -10.64 19.28 -1.27
N ARG A 271 -10.91 19.69 -2.50
CA ARG A 271 -11.93 19.07 -3.36
C ARG A 271 -11.34 18.78 -4.73
N LEU A 272 -11.82 17.72 -5.40
CA LEU A 272 -11.50 17.52 -6.81
C LEU A 272 -11.95 18.76 -7.60
N GLY A 273 -11.03 19.35 -8.35
CA GLY A 273 -11.33 20.52 -9.18
C GLY A 273 -12.30 20.15 -10.30
N ASP A 274 -13.26 21.03 -10.58
CA ASP A 274 -14.22 20.85 -11.69
C ASP A 274 -13.60 21.08 -13.08
N GLY A 275 -12.31 21.45 -13.13
CA GLY A 275 -11.54 21.67 -14.34
C GLY A 275 -11.92 22.96 -15.10
N VAL A 276 -12.72 23.86 -14.53
CA VAL A 276 -13.20 25.04 -15.24
C VAL A 276 -12.42 26.29 -14.86
N ALA A 277 -11.50 26.71 -15.73
CA ALA A 277 -10.78 27.98 -15.60
C ALA A 277 -11.78 29.16 -15.52
N GLY A 278 -11.81 29.84 -14.37
CA GLY A 278 -12.64 31.03 -14.14
C GLY A 278 -14.09 30.77 -13.75
N ASN A 279 -14.46 29.54 -13.37
CA ASN A 279 -15.76 29.25 -12.80
C ASN A 279 -15.78 29.54 -11.29
N PRO A 280 -16.68 30.38 -10.77
CA PRO A 280 -16.88 30.57 -9.33
C PRO A 280 -17.63 29.39 -8.68
N GLY A 281 -17.61 28.20 -9.29
CA GLY A 281 -18.26 26.98 -8.84
C GLY A 281 -17.56 26.32 -7.65
N PHE A 282 -17.10 27.13 -6.68
CA PHE A 282 -16.55 26.67 -5.42
C PHE A 282 -17.49 25.65 -4.78
N GLY A 283 -17.04 24.40 -4.62
CA GLY A 283 -17.74 23.40 -3.81
C GLY A 283 -18.70 22.44 -4.52
N THR A 284 -18.58 22.24 -5.84
CA THR A 284 -19.33 21.19 -6.56
C THR A 284 -18.54 19.90 -6.82
N GLY A 285 -17.20 19.93 -6.68
CA GLY A 285 -16.36 18.75 -6.72
C GLY A 285 -16.43 17.88 -5.46
N GLU A 286 -16.11 16.60 -5.62
CA GLU A 286 -15.98 15.62 -4.54
C GLU A 286 -15.01 16.15 -3.47
N LEU A 287 -15.43 16.08 -2.21
CA LEU A 287 -14.57 16.45 -1.09
C LEU A 287 -13.57 15.32 -0.90
N LEU A 288 -12.28 15.63 -1.07
CA LEU A 288 -11.19 14.70 -0.81
C LEU A 288 -10.84 14.71 0.68
N VAL A 289 -10.60 15.90 1.24
CA VAL A 289 -10.20 16.00 2.65
C VAL A 289 -10.71 17.25 3.32
N LYS A 290 -11.12 17.07 4.58
CA LYS A 290 -11.47 18.16 5.49
C LYS A 290 -10.52 18.22 6.69
N LEU A 291 -9.76 19.29 6.77
CA LEU A 291 -8.95 19.64 7.93
C LEU A 291 -9.81 20.41 8.95
N ASN A 292 -10.26 19.72 10.00
CA ASN A 292 -11.11 20.33 11.02
C ASN A 292 -10.30 21.23 11.97
N LYS A 293 -10.82 22.43 12.27
CA LYS A 293 -10.20 23.44 13.15
C LYS A 293 -8.86 24.03 12.63
N THR A 294 -8.48 23.73 11.40
CA THR A 294 -7.31 24.31 10.74
C THR A 294 -7.78 25.38 9.74
N THR A 295 -7.56 26.67 10.03
CA THR A 295 -8.06 27.82 9.25
C THR A 295 -7.04 28.94 9.08
N GLY A 296 -7.20 29.81 8.09
CA GLY A 296 -6.27 30.94 7.84
C GLY A 296 -5.13 30.64 6.87
N TRP A 297 -5.38 29.72 5.93
CA TRP A 297 -4.45 29.47 4.84
C TRP A 297 -4.50 30.59 3.79
N THR A 298 -3.34 30.93 3.23
CA THR A 298 -3.11 31.83 2.10
C THR A 298 -2.23 31.10 1.09
N ALA A 299 -2.13 31.60 -0.15
CA ALA A 299 -1.22 31.03 -1.16
C ALA A 299 0.22 30.92 -0.64
N ASP A 300 0.61 31.83 0.25
CA ASP A 300 1.97 31.96 0.78
C ASP A 300 2.26 31.02 1.95
N ASN A 301 1.25 30.37 2.54
CA ASN A 301 1.43 29.49 3.70
C ASN A 301 1.00 28.04 3.46
N ILE A 302 0.51 27.74 2.25
CA ILE A 302 0.29 26.38 1.78
C ILE A 302 1.58 25.88 1.13
N SER A 303 2.34 25.06 1.86
CA SER A 303 3.43 24.26 1.30
C SER A 303 2.88 22.87 0.99
N LEU A 304 2.37 22.64 -0.22
CA LEU A 304 2.04 21.29 -0.68
C LEU A 304 3.16 20.80 -1.59
N ASN A 305 3.75 19.68 -1.23
CA ASN A 305 4.65 18.96 -2.13
C ASN A 305 3.79 18.11 -3.06
N LEU A 306 3.36 18.71 -4.16
CA LEU A 306 2.60 18.01 -5.20
C LEU A 306 3.56 17.12 -6.00
N ALA A 307 3.15 15.89 -6.32
CA ALA A 307 3.88 15.06 -7.26
C ALA A 307 4.09 15.81 -8.60
N ALA A 308 5.22 15.53 -9.27
CA ALA A 308 5.75 16.33 -10.40
C ALA A 308 4.81 16.52 -11.61
N ASN A 309 3.67 15.81 -11.64
CA ASN A 309 2.68 15.84 -12.73
C ASN A 309 1.35 16.52 -12.34
N ASN A 310 1.18 17.01 -11.12
CA ASN A 310 -0.09 17.59 -10.68
C ASN A 310 -0.10 19.12 -10.79
N THR A 311 -1.19 19.69 -11.28
CA THR A 311 -1.46 21.13 -11.27
C THR A 311 -2.57 21.43 -10.27
N ALA A 312 -2.25 21.76 -9.02
CA ALA A 312 -3.24 22.30 -8.09
C ALA A 312 -3.47 23.78 -8.40
N GLN A 313 -4.73 24.21 -8.47
CA GLN A 313 -5.09 25.63 -8.57
C GLN A 313 -5.63 26.09 -7.22
N PHE A 314 -4.87 26.93 -6.52
CA PHE A 314 -5.31 27.48 -5.24
C PHE A 314 -6.21 28.70 -5.48
N LEU A 315 -7.51 28.50 -5.30
CA LEU A 315 -8.51 29.56 -5.34
C LEU A 315 -8.92 29.91 -3.91
N PHE A 316 -8.50 31.06 -3.40
CA PHE A 316 -8.90 31.57 -2.08
C PHE A 316 -10.16 32.40 -2.20
N SER A 317 -11.13 32.21 -1.30
CA SER A 317 -12.31 33.09 -1.16
C SER A 317 -12.00 34.33 -0.34
#